data_AF-A0A7X7C1G4-F1
#
_entry.id   AF-A0A7X7C1G4-F1
#
_cell.length_a   1.000
_cell.length_b   1.000
_cell.length_c   1.000
_cell.angle_alpha   90.00
_cell.angle_beta   90.00
_cell.angle_gamma   90.00
#
_symmetry.space_group_name_H-M   'P 1'
#
loop_
_entity.id
_entity.type
_entity.pdbx_description
1 polymer ?
#
loop_
_entity_poly.entity_id
_entity_poly.type
_entity_poly.pdbx_seq_one_letter_code
_entity_poly.pdbx_strand_id
1 'polypeptide(L)' 'MNFVEELRWRGMIHEIMPGTEEQLQKERTSGYLGIDPTADSLHIG' A
#
# COMPACT_ATOMS: atom_id res chain seq x y z
N MET A 1 -7.14 -13.10 8.97
CA MET A 1 -5.80 -12.62 8.55
C MET A 1 -5.93 -11.12 8.32
N ASN A 2 -5.09 -10.31 8.96
CA ASN A 2 -5.12 -8.85 8.86
C ASN A 2 -4.24 -8.41 7.68
N PHE A 3 -4.77 -7.56 6.79
CA PHE A 3 -4.07 -7.11 5.59
C PHE A 3 -2.75 -6.39 5.91
N VAL A 4 -2.75 -5.51 6.90
CA VAL A 4 -1.54 -4.77 7.31
C VAL A 4 -0.49 -5.73 7.87
N GLU A 5 -0.91 -6.69 8.70
CA GLU A 5 0.00 -7.72 9.24
C GLU A 5 0.62 -8.60 8.16
N GLU A 6 -0.14 -8.96 7.12
CA GLU A 6 0.40 -9.71 5.99
C GLU A 6 1.48 -8.91 5.25
N LEU A 7 1.23 -7.62 4.98
CA LEU A 7 2.22 -6.76 4.33
C LEU A 7 3.46 -6.55 5.21
N ARG A 8 3.31 -6.43 6.54
CA ARG A 8 4.44 -6.39 7.48
C ARG A 8 5.26 -7.68 7.39
N TRP A 9 4.62 -8.84 7.44
CA TRP A 9 5.30 -10.14 7.33
C TRP A 9 6.05 -10.31 5.99
N ARG A 10 5.50 -9.78 4.89
CA ARG A 10 6.15 -9.74 3.58
C ARG A 10 7.28 -8.71 3.45
N GLY A 11 7.45 -7.82 4.44
CA GLY A 11 8.41 -6.72 4.36
C GLY A 11 8.03 -5.61 3.37
N MET A 12 6.73 -5.44 3.08
CA MET A 12 6.21 -4.49 2.08
C MET A 12 5.82 -3.13 2.66
N ILE A 13 5.93 -2.93 3.98
CA ILE A 13 5.63 -1.64 4.63
C ILE A 13 6.94 -0.98 5.03
N HIS A 14 7.24 0.15 4.38
CA HIS A 14 8.30 1.05 4.82
C HIS A 14 7.80 2.00 5.91
N GLU A 15 6.64 2.61 5.69
CA GLU A 15 5.99 3.54 6.61
C GLU A 15 4.47 3.42 6.51
N ILE A 16 3.77 3.74 7.60
CA ILE A 16 2.29 3.73 7.65
C ILE A 16 1.83 4.90 8.53
N MET A 17 0.82 5.64 8.05
CA MET A 17 0.23 6.75 8.82
C MET A 17 -0.55 6.22 10.02
N PRO A 18 -0.56 6.92 11.17
CA PRO A 18 -1.41 6.55 12.30
C PRO A 18 -2.88 6.43 11.89
N GLY A 19 -3.59 5.40 12.38
CA GLY A 19 -5.01 5.18 12.06
C GLY A 19 -5.30 4.43 10.75
N THR A 20 -4.28 4.19 9.90
CA THR A 20 -4.48 3.53 8.60
C THR A 20 -4.99 2.11 8.75
N GLU A 21 -4.46 1.36 9.72
CA GLU A 21 -4.84 -0.03 9.94
C GLU A 21 -6.27 -0.16 10.44
N GLU A 22 -6.66 0.70 11.39
CA GLU A 22 -8.02 0.77 11.91
C GLU A 22 -9.02 1.15 10.80
N GLN A 23 -8.68 2.09 9.93
CA GLN A 23 -9.51 2.47 8.79
C GLN A 23 -9.68 1.32 7.78
N LEU A 24 -8.58 0.62 7.44
CA LEU A 24 -8.60 -0.52 6.52
C LEU A 24 -9.37 -1.73 7.08
N GLN A 25 -9.44 -1.88 8.40
CA GLN A 25 -10.26 -2.90 9.05
C GLN A 25 -11.74 -2.50 9.14
N LYS A 26 -12.04 -1.20 9.26
CA LYS A 26 -13.39 -0.68 9.43
C LYS A 26 -14.22 -0.80 8.16
N GLU A 27 -13.66 -0.43 7.01
CA GLU A 27 -14.39 -0.39 5.75
C GLU A 27 -13.50 -0.47 4.51
N ARG A 28 -14.14 -0.75 3.36
CA ARG A 28 -13.45 -0.74 2.07
C ARG A 28 -12.99 0.68 1.74
N THR A 29 -11.68 0.85 1.61
CA THR A 29 -11.05 2.15 1.37
C THR A 29 -10.45 2.19 -0.03
N SER A 30 -10.66 3.30 -0.76
CA SER A 30 -10.02 3.54 -2.05
C SER A 30 -8.57 4.02 -1.83
N GLY A 31 -7.62 3.41 -2.54
CA GLY A 31 -6.22 3.85 -2.59
C GLY A 31 -5.84 4.28 -4.01
N TYR A 32 -4.77 5.05 -4.13
CA TYR A 32 -4.18 5.44 -5.42
C TYR A 32 -2.66 5.31 -5.38
N LEU A 33 -2.05 5.18 -6.56
CA LEU A 33 -0.61 5.18 -6.76
C LEU A 33 -0.29 6.12 -7.93
N GLY A 34 0.59 7.09 -7.70
CA GLY A 34 1.06 8.00 -8.75
C GLY A 34 2.24 7.40 -9.50
N ILE A 35 2.19 7.42 -10.83
CA ILE A 35 3.29 6.99 -11.71
C ILE A 35 3.42 8.02 -12.82
N ASP A 36 4.59 8.67 -12.91
CA ASP A 36 4.87 9.62 -13.98
C ASP A 36 5.33 8.88 -15.26
N PRO A 37 4.87 9.29 -16.47
CA PRO A 37 5.23 8.66 -17.74
C PRO A 37 6.64 9.08 -18.17
N THR A 38 7.64 8.57 -17.46
CA THR A 38 9.06 8.91 -17.65
C THR A 38 9.74 8.09 -18.75
N ALA A 39 9.07 7.06 -19.26
CA ALA A 39 9.53 6.19 -20.34
C ALA A 39 8.35 5.65 -21.17
N ASP A 40 8.65 4.93 -22.26
CA ASP A 40 7.68 4.25 -23.12
C ASP A 40 7.07 2.98 -22.49
N SER A 41 7.65 2.49 -21.40
CA SER A 41 7.17 1.33 -20.64
C SER A 41 7.55 1.43 -19.15
N LEU A 42 6.85 0.68 -18.31
CA LEU A 42 7.22 0.47 -16.90
C LEU A 42 8.33 -0.56 -16.78
N HIS A 43 9.01 -0.56 -15.64
CA HIS A 43 10.06 -1.53 -15.30
C HIS A 43 9.77 -2.21 -13.95
N ILE A 44 10.67 -3.07 -13.47
CA ILE A 44 10.49 -3.87 -12.24
C ILE A 44 10.38 -3.06 -10.94
N GLY A 45 10.84 -1.81 -10.95
CA GLY A 45 10.76 -0.87 -9.82
C GLY A 45 9.36 -0.38 -9.48
#